data_AF-A0A1H9DML5-F1
#
_entry.id   AF-A0A1H9DML5-F1
#
_cell.length_a   1.000
_cell.length_b   1.000
_cell.length_c   1.000
_cell.angle_alpha   90.00
_cell.angle_beta   90.00
_cell.angle_gamma   90.00
#
_symmetry.space_group_name_H-M   'P 1'
#
loop_
_entity.id
_entity.type
_entity.pdbx_description
1 polymer ?
#
loop_
_entity_poly.entity_id
_entity_poly.type
_entity_poly.pdbx_seq_one_letter_code
_entity_poly.pdbx_strand_id
1 'polypeptide(L)' 'MWRLMKFLFFLILVAGLALIAYAYAGPLLFPDDFAAPSTQITQPVTLETD' A
#
# COMPACT_ATOMS: atom_id res chain seq x y z
N MET A 1 -31.28 17.50 11.21
CA MET A 1 -30.58 16.95 10.02
C MET A 1 -29.23 17.60 9.74
N TRP A 2 -29.10 18.94 9.75
CA TRP A 2 -27.83 19.63 9.49
C TRP A 2 -26.66 19.23 10.41
N ARG A 3 -26.94 18.95 11.70
CA ARG A 3 -25.92 18.48 12.66
C ARG A 3 -25.34 17.11 12.30
N LEU A 4 -26.17 16.20 11.79
CA LEU A 4 -25.74 14.87 11.34
C LEU A 4 -24.88 14.97 10.08
N MET A 5 -25.25 15.86 9.15
CA MET A 5 -24.49 16.10 7.93
C MET A 5 -23.05 16.58 8.23
N LYS A 6 -22.89 17.52 9.17
CA LYS A 6 -21.56 17.98 9.60
C LYS A 6 -20.71 16.87 10.21
N PHE A 7 -21.34 16.00 11.00
CA PHE A 7 -20.67 14.86 11.62
C PHE A 7 -20.21 13.84 10.57
N LEU A 8 -21.07 13.52 9.59
CA LEU A 8 -20.72 12.65 8.46
C LEU A 8 -19.56 13.24 7.65
N PHE A 9 -19.59 14.54 7.36
CA PHE A 9 -18.50 15.19 6.65
C PHE A 9 -17.17 15.11 7.43
N PHE A 10 -17.21 15.34 8.75
CA PHE A 10 -16.05 15.17 9.60
C PHE A 10 -15.52 13.73 9.57
N LEU A 11 -16.40 12.72 9.66
CA LEU A 11 -16.00 11.32 9.58
C LEU A 11 -15.37 10.97 8.23
N ILE A 12 -15.89 11.51 7.11
CA ILE A 12 -15.30 11.32 5.79
C ILE A 12 -13.87 11.87 5.76
N LEU A 13 -13.63 13.06 6.33
CA LEU A 13 -12.28 13.62 6.41
C LEU A 13 -11.34 12.75 7.25
N VAL A 14 -11.81 12.25 8.40
CA VAL A 14 -11.01 11.34 9.26
C VAL A 14 -10.70 10.03 8.53
N ALA A 15 -11.69 9.45 7.85
CA ALA A 15 -11.49 8.24 7.05
C ALA A 15 -10.48 8.47 5.91
N GLY A 16 -10.57 9.62 5.23
CA GLY A 16 -9.59 10.02 4.22
C GLY A 16 -8.17 10.14 4.78
N LEU A 17 -8.01 10.79 5.93
CA LEU A 17 -6.71 10.89 6.60
C LEU A 17 -6.17 9.53 7.04
N ALA A 18 -7.04 8.64 7.53
CA ALA A 18 -6.65 7.28 7.90
C ALA A 18 -6.13 6.48 6.69
N LEU A 19 -6.77 6.61 5.52
CA LEU A 19 -6.31 5.98 4.28
C LEU A 19 -4.96 6.54 3.82
N ILE A 20 -4.77 7.86 3.91
CA ILE A 20 -3.49 8.50 3.60
C ILE A 20 -2.41 7.98 4.53
N ALA A 21 -2.65 7.97 5.85
CA ALA A 21 -1.71 7.44 6.83
C ALA A 21 -1.37 5.97 6.57
N TYR A 22 -2.37 5.14 6.23
CA TYR A 22 -2.16 3.74 5.86
C TYR A 22 -1.29 3.60 4.60
N ALA A 23 -1.46 4.45 3.58
CA ALA A 23 -0.62 4.40 2.39
C ALA A 23 0.86 4.69 2.67
N TYR A 24 1.17 5.55 3.65
CA TYR A 24 2.55 5.90 4.00
C TYR A 24 3.17 5.01 5.08
N ALA A 25 2.41 4.63 6.11
CA ALA A 25 2.88 3.77 7.20
C ALA A 25 2.71 2.28 6.89
N GLY A 26 1.84 1.93 5.96
CA GLY A 26 1.52 0.55 5.58
C GLY A 26 2.73 -0.26 5.16
N PRO A 27 3.65 0.22 4.31
CA PRO A 27 4.86 -0.52 3.96
C PRO A 27 5.75 -0.90 5.16
N LEU A 28 5.70 -0.13 6.26
CA LEU A 28 6.47 -0.40 7.47
C LEU A 28 5.79 -1.44 8.38
N LEU A 29 4.46 -1.37 8.50
CA LEU A 29 3.68 -2.21 9.44
C LEU A 29 3.15 -3.49 8.78
N PHE A 30 2.89 -3.46 7.47
CA PHE A 30 2.30 -4.52 6.66
C PHE A 30 3.09 -4.71 5.35
N PRO A 31 4.38 -5.09 5.39
CA PRO A 31 5.23 -5.09 4.20
C PRO A 31 4.69 -5.97 3.05
N ASP A 32 4.06 -7.10 3.39
CA ASP A 32 3.56 -8.07 2.42
C ASP A 32 2.41 -7.52 1.57
N ASP A 33 1.54 -6.68 2.12
CA ASP A 33 0.41 -6.05 1.39
C ASP A 33 0.89 -5.02 0.36
N PHE A 34 2.11 -4.52 0.52
CA PHE A 34 2.72 -3.49 -0.34
C PHE A 34 3.88 -4.05 -1.19
N ALA A 35 4.22 -5.33 -1.03
CA ALA A 35 5.29 -5.96 -1.79
C ALA A 35 4.88 -6.17 -3.25
N ALA A 36 5.81 -5.91 -4.17
CA ALA A 36 5.59 -6.23 -5.57
C ALA A 36 5.52 -7.77 -5.73
N PRO A 37 4.60 -8.30 -6.56
CA PRO A 37 4.57 -9.74 -6.85
C PRO A 37 5.92 -10.18 -7.43
N SER A 38 6.64 -11.02 -6.69
CA SER A 38 7.93 -11.55 -7.15
C SER A 38 7.69 -12.78 -8.01
N THR A 39 8.06 -12.72 -9.29
CA THR A 39 8.11 -13.88 -10.17
C THR A 39 9.55 -14.38 -10.25
N GLN A 40 9.73 -15.70 -10.14
CA GLN A 40 11.06 -16.30 -10.32
C GLN A 40 11.40 -16.30 -11.81
N ILE A 41 12.49 -15.64 -12.18
CA ILE A 41 13.01 -15.62 -13.55
C ILE A 41 14.28 -16.47 -13.58
N THR A 42 14.28 -17.51 -14.41
CA THR A 42 15.46 -18.35 -14.64
C THR A 42 15.96 -18.11 -16.05
N GLN A 43 17.22 -17.71 -16.20
CA GLN A 43 17.87 -17.55 -17.50
C GLN A 43 19.09 -18.48 -17.60
N PRO A 44 19.27 -19.17 -18.73
CA PRO A 44 20.47 -19.94 -18.97
C PRO A 44 21.68 -18.99 -19.10
N VAL A 45 22.79 -19.34 -18.45
CA VAL A 45 24.06 -18.63 -18.56
C VAL A 45 25.03 -19.49 -19.35
N THR A 46 25.62 -18.93 -20.40
CA THR A 46 26.74 -19.56 -21.12
C THR A 46 28.02 -19.28 -20.36
N LEU A 47 28.74 -20.33 -19.95
CA LEU A 47 30.04 -20.23 -19.30
C LEU A 47 31.12 -20.55 -20.35
N GLU A 48 31.92 -19.56 -20.71
CA GLU A 48 33.12 -19.75 -21.54
C GLU A 48 34.27 -20.30 -20.68
N THR A 49 34.98 -21.30 -21.17
CA THR A 49 36.18 -21.85 -20.51
C THR A 49 37.38 -21.63 -21.42
N ASP A 50 38.36 -20.85 -20.97
CA ASP A 50 39.69 -20.70 -21.60
C ASP A 50 40.52 -22.01 -21.53
#